data_AF-A0A4D4JZU8-F1
#
_entry.id   AF-A0A4D4JZU8-F1
#
_cell.length_a   1.000
_cell.length_b   1.000
_cell.length_c   1.000
_cell.angle_alpha   90.00
_cell.angle_beta   90.00
_cell.angle_gamma   90.00
#
_symmetry.space_group_name_H-M   'P 1'
#
loop_
_entity.id
_entity.type
_entity.pdbx_description
1 polymer ?
#
loop_
_entity_poly.entity_id
_entity_poly.type
_entity_poly.pdbx_seq_one_letter_code
_entity_poly.pdbx_strand_id
1 'polypeptide(L)'
;MRGAEAARGRTVESARARGARATRLRRTRAGRVHRAHAAYAHRTHVARVRRAQAAPVRGAEAALVGCAQAVPVRGAGAAWVRRARAAWVCGAEAVWVDGAGAAWVRRAGAALVGCAQAAPVRGAEAAWVRRARAAWVCGAEAVWVDGAGAAWVRRAGAALVGCAQAVPVRGAGAAWVRRARAAWVCGAEAASVCGAEAASVCGVDITSVRGVKAAASFGR
;
A
#
# COMPACT_ATOMS: atom_id res chain seq x y z
N MET A 1 8.08 -36.02 9.65
CA MET A 1 8.52 -34.63 9.37
C MET A 1 9.45 -34.17 10.49
N ARG A 2 10.77 -34.14 10.29
CA ARG A 2 11.70 -33.54 11.26
C ARG A 2 11.72 -32.02 11.04
N GLY A 3 10.75 -31.31 11.62
CA GLY A 3 10.77 -29.85 11.62
C GLY A 3 11.78 -29.37 12.65
N ALA A 4 12.74 -28.54 12.26
CA ALA A 4 13.64 -27.91 13.22
C ALA A 4 12.82 -26.97 14.12
N GLU A 5 12.89 -27.17 15.43
CA GLU A 5 12.09 -26.39 16.38
C GLU A 5 12.46 -24.89 16.33
N ALA A 6 13.75 -24.59 16.18
CA ALA A 6 14.24 -23.24 15.96
C ALA A 6 15.48 -23.22 15.05
N ALA A 7 15.50 -22.31 14.07
CA ALA A 7 16.68 -21.99 13.27
C ALA A 7 17.16 -20.56 13.60
N ARG A 8 18.45 -20.38 13.93
CA ARG A 8 19.03 -19.08 14.25
C ARG A 8 20.25 -18.84 13.37
N GLY A 9 20.22 -17.77 12.57
CA GLY A 9 21.37 -17.25 11.85
C GLY A 9 21.78 -15.90 12.43
N ARG A 10 23.00 -15.80 12.96
CA ARG A 10 23.56 -14.55 13.50
C ARG A 10 24.90 -14.30 12.81
N THR A 11 25.10 -13.10 12.26
CA THR A 11 26.38 -12.69 11.65
C THR A 11 26.90 -13.72 10.64
N VAL A 12 26.05 -14.08 9.68
CA VAL A 12 26.39 -15.02 8.60
C VAL A 12 26.17 -14.37 7.25
N GLU A 13 27.00 -14.73 6.29
CA GLU A 13 26.83 -14.27 4.91
C GLU A 13 25.51 -14.81 4.32
N SER A 14 25.23 -16.10 4.52
CA SER A 14 23.96 -16.68 4.10
C SER A 14 23.35 -17.58 5.16
N ALA A 15 22.02 -17.52 5.29
CA ALA A 15 21.25 -18.37 6.17
C ALA A 15 20.06 -18.95 5.41
N ARG A 16 19.87 -20.27 5.49
CA ARG A 16 18.75 -20.97 4.85
C ARG A 16 18.00 -21.78 5.89
N ALA A 17 16.69 -21.60 5.97
CA ALA A 17 15.81 -22.40 6.81
C ALA A 17 14.67 -23.00 5.98
N ARG A 18 14.41 -24.29 6.16
CA ARG A 18 13.33 -25.01 5.48
C ARG A 18 12.55 -25.82 6.52
N GLY A 19 11.29 -25.44 6.77
CA GLY A 19 10.41 -26.18 7.67
C GLY A 19 10.77 -26.02 9.15
N ALA A 20 10.70 -24.80 9.66
CA ALA A 20 10.98 -24.49 11.07
C ALA A 20 9.75 -23.93 11.79
N ARG A 21 9.59 -24.20 13.10
CA ARG A 21 8.55 -23.50 13.88
C ARG A 21 8.91 -22.03 14.00
N ALA A 22 10.14 -21.71 14.39
CA ALA A 22 10.64 -20.35 14.42
C ALA A 22 11.99 -20.21 13.71
N THR A 23 12.17 -19.15 12.92
CA THR A 23 13.47 -18.75 12.36
C THR A 23 13.80 -17.33 12.77
N ARG A 24 15.02 -17.09 13.25
CA ARG A 24 15.54 -15.73 13.52
C ARG A 24 16.81 -15.50 12.72
N LEU A 25 16.78 -14.49 11.86
CA LEU A 25 17.89 -14.01 11.07
C LEU A 25 18.31 -12.64 11.58
N ARG A 26 19.57 -12.51 12.02
CA ARG A 26 20.09 -11.24 12.55
C ARG A 26 21.44 -10.93 11.92
N ARG A 27 21.60 -9.72 11.37
CA ARG A 27 22.87 -9.27 10.76
C ARG A 27 23.34 -10.26 9.70
N THR A 28 22.47 -10.56 8.73
CA THR A 28 22.78 -11.50 7.64
C THR A 28 22.76 -10.79 6.29
N ARG A 29 23.71 -11.11 5.41
CA ARG A 29 23.71 -10.57 4.04
C ARG A 29 22.54 -11.16 3.24
N ALA A 30 22.37 -12.48 3.26
CA ALA A 30 21.27 -13.15 2.55
C ALA A 30 20.53 -14.19 3.41
N GLY A 31 19.30 -13.88 3.79
CA GLY A 31 18.41 -14.77 4.52
C GLY A 31 17.33 -15.40 3.63
N ARG A 32 17.19 -16.72 3.64
CA ARG A 32 16.11 -17.44 2.93
C ARG A 32 15.36 -18.39 3.86
N VAL A 33 14.07 -18.14 4.05
CA VAL A 33 13.15 -19.00 4.79
C VAL A 33 12.10 -19.54 3.83
N HIS A 34 12.11 -20.85 3.56
CA HIS A 34 11.16 -21.45 2.61
C HIS A 34 9.78 -21.65 3.24
N ARG A 35 9.74 -22.18 4.45
CA ARG A 35 8.51 -22.41 5.23
C ARG A 35 8.84 -22.26 6.71
N ALA A 36 8.10 -21.41 7.42
CA ALA A 36 8.15 -21.35 8.87
C ALA A 36 6.78 -21.01 9.46
N HIS A 37 6.56 -21.27 10.74
CA HIS A 37 5.42 -20.64 11.42
C HIS A 37 5.73 -19.16 11.70
N ALA A 38 6.90 -18.87 12.28
CA ALA A 38 7.41 -17.50 12.44
C ALA A 38 8.80 -17.32 11.79
N ALA A 39 8.97 -16.29 10.95
CA ALA A 39 10.24 -15.94 10.31
C ALA A 39 10.61 -14.48 10.62
N TYR A 40 11.52 -14.27 11.58
CA TYR A 40 11.97 -12.95 11.99
C TYR A 40 13.28 -12.59 11.32
N ALA A 41 13.34 -11.46 10.63
CA ALA A 41 14.55 -10.89 10.06
C ALA A 41 14.85 -9.52 10.66
N HIS A 42 16.11 -9.31 11.07
CA HIS A 42 16.53 -8.05 11.67
C HIS A 42 17.94 -7.64 11.23
N ARG A 43 18.07 -6.42 10.70
CA ARG A 43 19.34 -5.90 10.15
C ARG A 43 19.88 -6.84 9.09
N THR A 44 19.13 -7.07 8.03
CA THR A 44 19.50 -8.02 6.97
C THR A 44 19.56 -7.30 5.64
N HIS A 45 20.58 -7.52 4.83
CA HIS A 45 20.61 -6.90 3.50
C HIS A 45 19.45 -7.44 2.65
N VAL A 46 19.32 -8.76 2.51
CA VAL A 46 18.15 -9.38 1.86
C VAL A 46 17.48 -10.41 2.76
N ALA A 47 16.18 -10.23 3.03
CA ALA A 47 15.33 -11.21 3.72
C ALA A 47 14.25 -11.76 2.77
N ARG A 48 14.35 -13.05 2.44
CA ARG A 48 13.39 -13.77 1.59
C ARG A 48 12.61 -14.79 2.39
N VAL A 49 11.30 -14.59 2.54
CA VAL A 49 10.38 -15.53 3.22
C VAL A 49 9.33 -16.01 2.22
N ARG A 50 9.35 -17.28 1.82
CA ARG A 50 8.43 -17.78 0.80
C ARG A 50 7.05 -18.14 1.36
N ARG A 51 6.99 -18.74 2.55
CA ARG A 51 5.76 -19.05 3.29
C ARG A 51 5.98 -18.89 4.78
N ALA A 52 5.13 -18.11 5.45
CA ALA A 52 5.10 -18.03 6.91
C ALA A 52 3.71 -17.74 7.47
N GLN A 53 3.43 -18.07 8.73
CA GLN A 53 2.26 -17.45 9.39
C GLN A 53 2.59 -15.99 9.71
N ALA A 54 3.74 -15.74 10.34
CA ALA A 54 4.24 -14.40 10.60
C ALA A 54 5.64 -14.19 10.01
N ALA A 55 5.84 -13.09 9.28
CA ALA A 55 7.12 -12.71 8.67
C ALA A 55 7.57 -11.29 9.06
N PRO A 56 7.83 -11.01 10.35
CA PRO A 56 8.37 -9.73 10.79
C PRO A 56 9.77 -9.44 10.23
N VAL A 57 9.93 -8.28 9.58
CA VAL A 57 11.21 -7.79 9.06
C VAL A 57 11.52 -6.41 9.62
N ARG A 58 12.73 -6.18 10.14
CA ARG A 58 13.17 -4.88 10.67
C ARG A 58 14.56 -4.51 10.17
N GLY A 59 14.74 -3.31 9.62
CA GLY A 59 16.05 -2.84 9.18
C GLY A 59 16.59 -3.68 8.03
N ALA A 60 15.86 -3.82 6.93
CA ALA A 60 16.31 -4.63 5.80
C ALA A 60 16.42 -3.84 4.51
N GLU A 61 17.50 -3.97 3.75
CA GLU A 61 17.58 -3.28 2.47
C GLU A 61 16.50 -3.80 1.50
N ALA A 62 16.29 -5.12 1.47
CA ALA A 62 15.17 -5.74 0.75
C ALA A 62 14.44 -6.80 1.60
N ALA A 63 13.14 -6.61 1.79
CA ALA A 63 12.22 -7.56 2.41
C ALA A 63 11.30 -8.18 1.34
N LEU A 64 11.50 -9.46 1.01
CA LEU A 64 10.70 -10.17 0.01
C LEU A 64 9.89 -11.28 0.69
N VAL A 65 8.58 -11.07 0.81
CA VAL A 65 7.66 -12.00 1.46
C VAL A 65 6.62 -12.50 0.46
N GLY A 66 6.58 -13.82 0.29
CA GLY A 66 5.52 -14.51 -0.43
C GLY A 66 4.30 -14.67 0.47
N CYS A 67 3.76 -15.90 0.53
CA CYS A 67 2.52 -16.16 1.24
C CYS A 67 2.68 -15.99 2.76
N ALA A 68 1.90 -15.10 3.37
CA ALA A 68 1.88 -14.98 4.82
C ALA A 68 0.55 -14.54 5.42
N GLN A 69 0.28 -14.87 6.68
CA GLN A 69 -0.87 -14.30 7.38
C GLN A 69 -0.58 -12.86 7.80
N ALA A 70 0.60 -12.61 8.38
CA ALA A 70 1.00 -11.29 8.87
C ALA A 70 2.42 -10.93 8.44
N VAL A 71 2.59 -9.73 7.85
CA VAL A 71 3.89 -9.23 7.36
C VAL A 71 4.16 -7.81 7.88
N PRO A 72 4.68 -7.65 9.11
CA PRO A 72 5.13 -6.37 9.60
C PRO A 72 6.57 -6.07 9.16
N VAL A 73 6.75 -5.07 8.31
CA VAL A 73 8.05 -4.55 7.84
C VAL A 73 8.30 -3.16 8.43
N ARG A 74 9.46 -2.93 9.04
CA ARG A 74 9.85 -1.61 9.57
C ARG A 74 11.26 -1.23 9.17
N GLY A 75 11.45 -0.05 8.60
CA GLY A 75 12.77 0.44 8.19
C GLY A 75 13.37 -0.45 7.11
N ALA A 76 12.85 -0.38 5.90
CA ALA A 76 13.38 -1.15 4.77
C ALA A 76 13.70 -0.26 3.57
N GLY A 77 14.72 -0.59 2.76
CA GLY A 77 14.89 0.09 1.47
C GLY A 77 13.69 -0.24 0.57
N ALA A 78 13.49 -1.53 0.31
CA ALA A 78 12.36 -2.05 -0.45
C ALA A 78 11.59 -3.15 0.32
N ALA A 79 10.26 -3.10 0.26
CA ALA A 79 9.37 -4.12 0.82
C ALA A 79 8.45 -4.69 -0.27
N TRP A 80 8.59 -5.97 -0.60
CA TRP A 80 7.77 -6.70 -1.57
C TRP A 80 6.98 -7.78 -0.85
N VAL A 81 5.65 -7.68 -0.87
CA VAL A 81 4.74 -8.61 -0.19
C VAL A 81 3.72 -9.16 -1.18
N ARG A 82 3.56 -10.48 -1.26
CA ARG A 82 2.61 -11.12 -2.16
C ARG A 82 1.71 -12.12 -1.45
N ARG A 83 0.39 -12.08 -1.65
CA ARG A 83 -0.55 -13.06 -1.07
C ARG A 83 -0.48 -13.08 0.46
N ALA A 84 -0.74 -11.91 1.06
CA ALA A 84 -0.77 -11.75 2.50
C ALA A 84 -2.19 -11.54 3.03
N ARG A 85 -2.58 -12.11 4.17
CA ARG A 85 -3.84 -11.68 4.79
C ARG A 85 -3.72 -10.23 5.27
N ALA A 86 -2.59 -9.88 5.88
CA ALA A 86 -2.28 -8.52 6.25
C ALA A 86 -0.79 -8.18 6.11
N ALA A 87 -0.51 -7.04 5.49
CA ALA A 87 0.81 -6.44 5.33
C ALA A 87 0.83 -5.08 6.02
N TRP A 88 1.85 -4.83 6.84
CA TRP A 88 2.08 -3.55 7.50
C TRP A 88 3.50 -3.10 7.22
N VAL A 89 3.67 -2.03 6.45
CA VAL A 89 4.98 -1.49 6.09
C VAL A 89 5.11 -0.08 6.66
N CYS A 90 6.19 0.17 7.40
CA CYS A 90 6.46 1.49 7.95
C CYS A 90 7.92 1.92 7.77
N GLY A 91 8.14 3.09 7.17
CA GLY A 91 9.48 3.61 6.92
C GLY A 91 10.17 2.77 5.84
N ALA A 92 9.76 2.94 4.58
CA ALA A 92 10.42 2.29 3.47
C ALA A 92 10.50 3.15 2.21
N GLU A 93 11.59 3.13 1.47
CA GLU A 93 11.72 3.94 0.26
C GLU A 93 10.75 3.45 -0.82
N ALA A 94 10.65 2.13 -1.01
CA ALA A 94 9.72 1.52 -1.97
C ALA A 94 8.91 0.38 -1.34
N VAL A 95 7.60 0.38 -1.58
CA VAL A 95 6.68 -0.66 -1.12
C VAL A 95 5.88 -1.21 -2.28
N TRP A 96 5.84 -2.53 -2.41
CA TRP A 96 5.01 -3.25 -3.37
C TRP A 96 4.23 -4.35 -2.66
N VAL A 97 2.90 -4.25 -2.65
CA VAL A 97 2.00 -5.25 -2.07
C VAL A 97 1.02 -5.73 -3.13
N ASP A 98 0.99 -7.03 -3.39
CA ASP A 98 0.08 -7.63 -4.38
C ASP A 98 -0.70 -8.81 -3.79
N GLY A 99 -2.03 -8.72 -3.85
CA GLY A 99 -2.92 -9.76 -3.33
C GLY A 99 -2.94 -9.75 -1.81
N ALA A 100 -3.57 -8.74 -1.20
CA ALA A 100 -3.66 -8.63 0.25
C ALA A 100 -5.09 -8.51 0.78
N GLY A 101 -5.37 -9.08 1.95
CA GLY A 101 -6.59 -8.70 2.68
C GLY A 101 -6.51 -7.22 3.07
N ALA A 102 -5.48 -6.85 3.82
CA ALA A 102 -5.19 -5.46 4.15
C ALA A 102 -3.71 -5.12 3.90
N ALA A 103 -3.46 -3.95 3.29
CA ALA A 103 -2.13 -3.43 2.98
C ALA A 103 -1.95 -2.04 3.60
N TRP A 104 -1.38 -1.99 4.80
CA TRP A 104 -1.11 -0.75 5.52
C TRP A 104 0.29 -0.25 5.21
N VAL A 105 0.39 0.95 4.63
CA VAL A 105 1.66 1.59 4.31
C VAL A 105 1.75 2.95 5.01
N ARG A 106 2.88 3.20 5.70
CA ARG A 106 3.12 4.46 6.40
C ARG A 106 4.55 4.95 6.18
N ARG A 107 4.73 6.24 5.85
CA ARG A 107 6.07 6.83 5.66
C ARG A 107 6.85 6.07 4.59
N ALA A 108 6.47 6.27 3.34
CA ALA A 108 7.15 5.64 2.21
C ALA A 108 7.49 6.65 1.11
N GLY A 109 8.57 6.42 0.35
CA GLY A 109 8.79 7.19 -0.88
C GLY A 109 7.70 6.84 -1.89
N ALA A 110 7.67 5.58 -2.32
CA ALA A 110 6.65 5.04 -3.21
C ALA A 110 5.87 3.86 -2.57
N ALA A 111 4.55 3.88 -2.72
CA ALA A 111 3.66 2.80 -2.28
C ALA A 111 2.80 2.28 -3.43
N LEU A 112 3.04 1.04 -3.87
CA LEU A 112 2.30 0.34 -4.90
C LEU A 112 1.47 -0.79 -4.26
N VAL A 113 0.16 -0.71 -4.33
CA VAL A 113 -0.76 -1.72 -3.78
C VAL A 113 -1.70 -2.23 -4.87
N GLY A 114 -1.62 -3.52 -5.16
CA GLY A 114 -2.48 -4.22 -6.12
C GLY A 114 -3.35 -5.28 -5.43
N CYS A 115 -4.59 -5.43 -5.91
CA CYS A 115 -5.47 -6.55 -5.54
C CYS A 115 -5.67 -6.64 -4.01
N ALA A 116 -6.24 -5.60 -3.40
CA ALA A 116 -6.42 -5.54 -1.95
C ALA A 116 -7.88 -5.37 -1.52
N GLN A 117 -8.29 -5.95 -0.39
CA GLN A 117 -9.60 -5.57 0.18
C GLN A 117 -9.52 -4.16 0.80
N ALA A 118 -8.44 -3.86 1.52
CA ALA A 118 -8.19 -2.53 2.07
C ALA A 118 -6.73 -2.09 1.83
N ALA A 119 -6.54 -0.85 1.36
CA ALA A 119 -5.24 -0.26 1.08
C ALA A 119 -5.07 1.13 1.71
N PRO A 120 -4.87 1.21 3.04
CA PRO A 120 -4.53 2.46 3.71
C PRO A 120 -3.06 2.84 3.55
N VAL A 121 -2.81 4.02 2.97
CA VAL A 121 -1.50 4.63 2.74
C VAL A 121 -1.45 6.01 3.43
N ARG A 122 -0.43 6.25 4.25
CA ARG A 122 -0.29 7.54 4.96
C ARG A 122 1.15 8.08 4.93
N GLY A 123 1.32 9.33 4.52
CA GLY A 123 2.62 9.99 4.46
C GLY A 123 3.51 9.31 3.43
N ALA A 124 3.06 9.23 2.17
CA ALA A 124 3.86 8.68 1.09
C ALA A 124 4.12 9.75 0.04
N GLU A 125 5.30 9.84 -0.58
CA GLU A 125 5.50 10.82 -1.66
C GLU A 125 4.60 10.45 -2.86
N ALA A 126 4.60 9.18 -3.25
CA ALA A 126 3.71 8.65 -4.28
C ALA A 126 2.93 7.41 -3.81
N ALA A 127 1.62 7.38 -4.08
CA ALA A 127 0.74 6.26 -3.77
C ALA A 127 -0.02 5.78 -5.01
N TRP A 128 0.12 4.50 -5.34
CA TRP A 128 -0.50 3.85 -6.48
C TRP A 128 -1.32 2.65 -5.99
N VAL A 129 -2.64 2.71 -6.13
CA VAL A 129 -3.54 1.65 -5.70
C VAL A 129 -4.37 1.14 -6.88
N ARG A 130 -4.36 -0.17 -7.12
CA ARG A 130 -5.10 -0.77 -8.23
C ARG A 130 -5.91 -1.98 -7.79
N ARG A 131 -7.16 -2.10 -8.27
CA ARG A 131 -8.06 -3.22 -7.96
C ARG A 131 -8.22 -3.42 -6.46
N ALA A 132 -8.71 -2.38 -5.78
CA ALA A 132 -8.92 -2.41 -4.33
C ALA A 132 -10.39 -2.24 -3.96
N ARG A 133 -10.93 -2.99 -2.99
CA ARG A 133 -12.30 -2.71 -2.53
C ARG A 133 -12.38 -1.34 -1.84
N ALA A 134 -11.39 -1.00 -1.02
CA ALA A 134 -11.24 0.31 -0.42
C ALA A 134 -9.79 0.81 -0.44
N ALA A 135 -9.56 1.99 -1.00
CA ALA A 135 -8.29 2.70 -0.98
C ALA A 135 -8.42 3.95 -0.09
N TRP A 136 -7.47 4.14 0.83
CA TRP A 136 -7.44 5.30 1.72
C TRP A 136 -6.05 5.92 1.67
N VAL A 137 -5.93 7.13 1.14
CA VAL A 137 -4.64 7.81 1.01
C VAL A 137 -4.67 9.14 1.74
N CYS A 138 -3.70 9.38 2.62
CA CYS A 138 -3.61 10.63 3.36
C CYS A 138 -2.19 11.18 3.46
N GLY A 139 -1.99 12.44 3.07
CA GLY A 139 -0.67 13.09 3.09
C GLY A 139 0.24 12.48 2.05
N ALA A 140 -0.02 12.77 0.76
CA ALA A 140 0.82 12.29 -0.32
C ALA A 140 0.95 13.30 -1.46
N GLU A 141 2.14 13.46 -2.04
CA GLU A 141 2.33 14.41 -3.14
C GLU A 141 1.58 13.97 -4.40
N ALA A 142 1.63 12.68 -4.74
CA ALA A 142 0.93 12.11 -5.88
C ALA A 142 0.13 10.86 -5.50
N VAL A 143 -1.14 10.83 -5.91
CA VAL A 143 -2.04 9.70 -5.69
C VAL A 143 -2.64 9.23 -7.01
N TRP A 144 -2.54 7.93 -7.28
CA TRP A 144 -3.17 7.24 -8.39
C TRP A 144 -4.00 6.08 -7.87
N VAL A 145 -5.30 6.08 -8.14
CA VAL A 145 -6.20 4.97 -7.80
C VAL A 145 -6.96 4.53 -9.05
N ASP A 146 -6.89 3.24 -9.39
CA ASP A 146 -7.63 2.68 -10.54
C ASP A 146 -8.35 1.38 -10.18
N GLY A 147 -9.65 1.33 -10.46
CA GLY A 147 -10.47 0.15 -10.20
C GLY A 147 -10.71 -0.05 -8.71
N ALA A 148 -11.44 0.86 -8.06
CA ALA A 148 -11.72 0.78 -6.63
C ALA A 148 -13.21 0.76 -6.28
N GLY A 149 -13.60 0.05 -5.22
CA GLY A 149 -14.94 0.20 -4.66
C GLY A 149 -15.13 1.62 -4.12
N ALA A 150 -14.26 2.01 -3.18
CA ALA A 150 -14.15 3.38 -2.69
C ALA A 150 -12.69 3.87 -2.71
N ALA A 151 -12.49 5.13 -3.07
CA ALA A 151 -11.18 5.77 -3.15
C ALA A 151 -11.19 7.10 -2.36
N TRP A 152 -10.73 7.04 -1.11
CA TRP A 152 -10.65 8.19 -0.22
C TRP A 152 -9.27 8.84 -0.31
N VAL A 153 -9.22 10.12 -0.67
CA VAL A 153 -7.96 10.88 -0.77
C VAL A 153 -8.05 12.15 0.08
N ARG A 154 -7.06 12.36 0.95
CA ARG A 154 -7.01 13.54 1.82
C ARG A 154 -5.61 14.16 1.87
N ARG A 155 -5.50 15.48 1.73
CA ARG A 155 -4.20 16.18 1.81
C ARG A 155 -3.23 15.60 0.79
N ALA A 156 -3.48 15.88 -0.48
CA ALA A 156 -2.62 15.41 -1.56
C ALA A 156 -2.18 16.55 -2.48
N GLY A 157 -0.97 16.50 -3.05
CA GLY A 157 -0.59 17.46 -4.10
C GLY A 157 -1.46 17.26 -5.35
N ALA A 158 -1.51 16.02 -5.84
CA ALA A 158 -2.31 15.59 -6.96
C ALA A 158 -3.04 14.27 -6.67
N ALA A 159 -4.31 14.18 -7.07
CA ALA A 159 -5.14 12.99 -6.94
C ALA A 159 -5.76 12.60 -8.27
N LEU A 160 -5.41 11.41 -8.77
CA LEU A 160 -5.89 10.84 -10.02
C LEU A 160 -6.65 9.56 -9.71
N VAL A 161 -7.97 9.58 -9.91
CA VAL A 161 -8.85 8.44 -9.60
C VAL A 161 -9.63 8.01 -10.83
N GLY A 162 -9.49 6.75 -11.21
CA GLY A 162 -10.19 6.11 -12.31
C GLY A 162 -11.03 4.93 -11.85
N CYS A 163 -12.18 4.72 -12.49
CA CYS A 163 -12.96 3.49 -12.38
C CYS A 163 -13.32 3.15 -10.91
N ALA A 164 -14.10 4.01 -10.24
CA ALA A 164 -14.44 3.81 -8.83
C ALA A 164 -15.92 4.01 -8.51
N GLN A 165 -16.47 3.33 -7.50
CA GLN A 165 -17.88 3.57 -7.15
C GLN A 165 -18.03 4.88 -6.36
N ALA A 166 -17.17 5.12 -5.38
CA ALA A 166 -17.20 6.34 -4.57
C ALA A 166 -15.82 6.99 -4.49
N VAL A 167 -15.73 8.29 -4.77
CA VAL A 167 -14.48 9.05 -4.81
C VAL A 167 -14.56 10.35 -4.00
N PRO A 168 -14.39 10.28 -2.67
CA PRO A 168 -14.21 11.46 -1.84
C PRO A 168 -12.75 11.93 -1.81
N VAL A 169 -12.53 13.16 -2.27
CA VAL A 169 -11.25 13.88 -2.28
C VAL A 169 -11.39 15.15 -1.44
N ARG A 170 -10.48 15.36 -0.47
CA ARG A 170 -10.49 16.57 0.37
C ARG A 170 -9.11 17.18 0.54
N GLY A 171 -8.97 18.48 0.28
CA GLY A 171 -7.71 19.20 0.48
C GLY A 171 -6.63 18.73 -0.49
N ALA A 172 -6.93 18.64 -1.78
CA ALA A 172 -5.94 18.25 -2.79
C ALA A 172 -5.53 19.47 -3.62
N GLY A 173 -4.26 19.65 -4.00
CA GLY A 173 -3.89 20.73 -4.93
C GLY A 173 -4.66 20.58 -6.24
N ALA A 174 -4.58 19.41 -6.86
CA ALA A 174 -5.41 19.05 -8.01
C ALA A 174 -6.08 17.67 -7.87
N ALA A 175 -7.31 17.56 -8.35
CA ALA A 175 -8.09 16.33 -8.32
C ALA A 175 -8.71 16.01 -9.69
N TRP A 176 -8.36 14.88 -10.31
CA TRP A 176 -9.05 14.39 -11.48
C TRP A 176 -9.73 13.05 -11.21
N VAL A 177 -11.03 12.99 -11.47
CA VAL A 177 -11.86 11.81 -11.28
C VAL A 177 -12.46 11.41 -12.63
N ARG A 178 -12.28 10.14 -13.01
CA ARG A 178 -12.79 9.58 -14.27
C ARG A 178 -13.58 8.30 -14.03
N ARG A 179 -14.73 8.18 -14.69
CA ARG A 179 -15.57 6.96 -14.67
C ARG A 179 -15.90 6.52 -13.25
N ALA A 180 -16.53 7.41 -12.48
CA ALA A 180 -16.98 7.13 -11.12
C ALA A 180 -18.51 6.98 -11.05
N ARG A 181 -19.06 6.24 -10.07
CA ARG A 181 -20.51 6.39 -9.81
C ARG A 181 -20.78 7.70 -9.09
N ALA A 182 -20.05 7.96 -8.02
CA ALA A 182 -20.15 9.20 -7.28
C ALA A 182 -18.76 9.80 -6.98
N ALA A 183 -18.62 11.10 -7.22
CA ALA A 183 -17.41 11.88 -6.95
C ALA A 183 -17.74 13.07 -6.05
N TRP A 184 -16.95 13.24 -4.98
CA TRP A 184 -17.02 14.39 -4.07
C TRP A 184 -15.64 15.01 -3.97
N VAL A 185 -15.48 16.25 -4.39
CA VAL A 185 -14.20 16.97 -4.31
C VAL A 185 -14.40 18.22 -3.50
N CYS A 186 -13.64 18.40 -2.42
CA CYS A 186 -13.75 19.58 -1.57
C CYS A 186 -12.41 20.21 -1.19
N GLY A 187 -12.32 21.54 -1.29
CA GLY A 187 -11.12 22.29 -0.90
C GLY A 187 -9.93 21.93 -1.78
N ALA A 188 -10.12 21.89 -3.10
CA ALA A 188 -9.04 21.66 -4.06
C ALA A 188 -8.76 22.93 -4.86
N GLU A 189 -7.54 23.15 -5.34
CA GLU A 189 -7.27 24.32 -6.20
C GLU A 189 -7.86 24.07 -7.59
N ALA A 190 -7.67 22.86 -8.12
CA ALA A 190 -8.26 22.43 -9.39
C ALA A 190 -8.99 21.08 -9.24
N ALA A 191 -10.18 20.97 -9.85
CA ALA A 191 -10.92 19.73 -9.94
C ALA A 191 -11.44 19.47 -11.36
N SER A 192 -11.28 18.24 -11.84
CA SER A 192 -11.87 17.76 -13.07
C SER A 192 -12.61 16.45 -12.85
N VAL A 193 -13.91 16.40 -13.13
CA VAL A 193 -14.72 15.20 -13.03
C VAL A 193 -15.27 14.84 -14.42
N CYS A 194 -14.98 13.64 -14.91
CA CYS A 194 -15.38 13.19 -16.24
C CYS A 194 -16.07 11.82 -16.18
N GLY A 195 -17.28 11.71 -16.73
CA GLY A 195 -17.99 10.43 -16.84
C GLY A 195 -18.46 9.89 -15.50
N ALA A 196 -18.85 10.75 -14.56
CA ALA A 196 -19.41 10.35 -13.27
C ALA A 196 -20.94 10.33 -13.27
N GLU A 197 -21.62 9.43 -12.55
CA GLU A 197 -23.09 9.52 -12.49
C GLU A 197 -23.54 10.71 -11.63
N ALA A 198 -22.93 10.87 -10.46
CA ALA A 198 -23.11 12.03 -9.58
C ALA A 198 -21.76 12.68 -9.26
N ALA A 199 -21.73 14.01 -9.30
CA ALA A 199 -20.56 14.81 -8.92
C ALA A 199 -20.96 15.94 -7.97
N SER A 200 -20.21 16.11 -6.89
CA SER A 200 -20.30 17.27 -6.01
C SER A 200 -18.92 17.89 -5.84
N VAL A 201 -18.81 19.19 -6.06
CA VAL A 201 -17.57 19.95 -5.93
C VAL A 201 -17.82 21.15 -5.01
N CYS A 202 -17.01 21.32 -3.96
CA CYS A 202 -17.13 22.44 -3.01
C CYS A 202 -15.79 23.13 -2.74
N GLY A 203 -15.78 24.46 -2.70
CA GLY A 203 -14.57 25.23 -2.39
C GLY A 203 -13.42 24.88 -3.34
N VAL A 204 -13.68 24.91 -4.64
CA VAL A 204 -12.68 24.68 -5.70
C VAL A 204 -12.58 25.88 -6.61
N ASP A 205 -11.35 26.25 -6.99
CA ASP A 205 -11.08 27.48 -7.74
C ASP A 205 -11.28 27.27 -9.23
N ILE A 206 -10.75 26.16 -9.75
CA ILE A 206 -10.87 25.78 -11.15
C ILE A 206 -11.63 24.46 -11.25
N THR A 207 -12.79 24.46 -11.91
CA THR A 207 -13.62 23.27 -12.05
C THR A 207 -13.93 22.94 -13.50
N SER A 208 -13.83 21.65 -13.85
CA SER A 208 -14.31 21.12 -15.13
C SER A 208 -15.13 19.86 -14.87
N VAL A 209 -16.42 19.89 -15.18
CA VAL A 209 -17.31 18.74 -15.01
C VAL A 209 -17.90 18.36 -16.37
N ARG A 210 -17.63 17.14 -16.84
CA ARG A 210 -18.03 16.67 -18.18
C ARG A 210 -18.66 15.28 -18.13
N GLY A 211 -19.69 15.06 -18.94
CA GLY A 211 -20.35 13.76 -19.05
C GLY A 211 -20.88 13.23 -17.72
N VAL A 212 -21.48 14.11 -16.91
CA VAL A 212 -22.11 13.75 -15.64
C VAL A 212 -23.62 13.79 -15.74
N LYS A 213 -24.32 12.90 -15.03
CA LYS A 213 -25.81 12.89 -15.03
C LYS A 213 -26.36 13.88 -14.02
N ALA A 214 -25.74 14.01 -12.85
CA ALA A 214 -26.09 14.98 -11.82
C ALA A 214 -24.83 15.67 -11.29
N ALA A 215 -24.87 17.00 -11.19
CA ALA A 215 -23.77 17.82 -10.69
C ALA A 215 -24.25 18.86 -9.69
N ALA A 216 -23.51 19.03 -8.60
CA ALA A 216 -23.64 20.16 -7.70
C ALA A 216 -22.26 20.83 -7.54
N SER A 217 -22.20 22.13 -7.78
CA SER A 217 -21.00 22.93 -7.53
C SER A 217 -21.35 24.01 -6.51
N PHE A 218 -20.67 23.98 -5.37
CA PHE A 218 -20.75 25.01 -4.36
C PHE A 218 -19.49 25.85 -4.46
N GLY A 219 -19.66 27.17 -4.57
CA GLY A 219 -18.55 28.12 -4.61
C GLY A 219 -17.71 28.08 -3.34
N ARG A 220 -16.77 29.03 -3.23
CA ARG A 220 -16.13 29.31 -1.94
C ARG A 220 -17.12 29.92 -0.96
#